data_AF-A0A6B3E5C4-F1
#
_entry.id   AF-A0A6B3E5C4-F1
#
_cell.length_a   1.000
_cell.length_b   1.000
_cell.length_c   1.000
_cell.angle_alpha   90.00
_cell.angle_beta   90.00
_cell.angle_gamma   90.00
#
_symmetry.space_group_name_H-M   'P 1'
#
loop_
_entity.id
_entity.type
_entity.pdbx_description
1 polymer ?
#
loop_
_entity_poly.entity_id
_entity_poly.type
_entity_poly.pdbx_seq_one_letter_code
_entity_poly.pdbx_strand_id
1 'polypeptide(L)' 'LRSGRVDEAGYDKRIEDEIRQVVSFQEETGLDVLVHGEPERNDMVQYFAEQLDGYLATRHGWVQSYGTRYVRPPVLAGDI' A
#
# COMPACT_ATOMS: atom_id res chain seq x y z
N LEU A 1 -10.59 -3.09 -9.21
CA LEU A 1 -9.39 -3.92 -9.38
C LEU A 1 -9.49 -5.24 -8.62
N ARG A 2 -9.19 -5.35 -7.32
CA ARG A 2 -9.22 -6.65 -6.58
C ARG A 2 -10.59 -7.30 -6.36
N SER A 3 -11.65 -6.51 -6.24
CA SER A 3 -13.04 -7.00 -6.11
C SER A 3 -13.88 -6.79 -7.38
N GLY A 4 -13.25 -6.35 -8.48
CA GLY A 4 -13.91 -6.08 -9.76
C GLY A 4 -14.84 -4.85 -9.82
N ARG A 5 -14.99 -4.07 -8.73
CA ARG A 5 -15.98 -2.99 -8.63
C ARG A 5 -15.58 -1.63 -9.22
N VAL A 6 -14.31 -1.47 -9.57
CA VAL A 6 -13.72 -0.25 -10.13
C VAL A 6 -12.72 -0.71 -11.19
N ASP A 7 -12.67 -0.03 -12.32
CA ASP A 7 -11.65 -0.24 -13.34
C ASP A 7 -10.30 0.38 -12.92
N GLU A 8 -9.30 0.25 -13.78
CA GLU A 8 -7.95 0.77 -13.53
C GLU A 8 -7.95 2.30 -13.56
N ALA A 9 -8.51 2.89 -14.61
CA ALA A 9 -8.62 4.35 -14.73
C ALA A 9 -9.36 4.99 -13.55
N GLY A 10 -10.43 4.36 -13.06
CA GLY A 10 -11.16 4.83 -11.88
C GLY A 10 -10.38 4.67 -10.57
N TYR A 11 -9.47 3.69 -10.49
CA TYR A 11 -8.56 3.57 -9.35
C TYR A 11 -7.47 4.65 -9.40
N ASP A 12 -6.82 4.81 -10.55
CA ASP A 12 -5.73 5.78 -10.74
C ASP A 12 -6.18 7.20 -10.46
N LYS A 13 -7.36 7.58 -10.95
CA LYS A 13 -7.95 8.88 -10.67
C LYS A 13 -8.14 9.12 -9.17
N ARG A 14 -8.59 8.09 -8.43
CA ARG A 14 -8.77 8.21 -6.97
C ARG A 14 -7.44 8.37 -6.27
N ILE A 15 -6.42 7.63 -6.68
CA ILE A 15 -5.05 7.79 -6.15
C ILE A 15 -4.54 9.21 -6.41
N GLU A 16 -4.72 9.74 -7.61
CA GLU A 16 -4.34 11.12 -7.94
C GLU A 16 -5.06 12.15 -7.04
N ASP A 17 -6.37 11.99 -6.85
CA ASP A 17 -7.18 12.88 -6.01
C ASP A 17 -6.75 12.84 -4.53
N GLU A 18 -6.36 11.66 -4.00
CA GLU A 18 -5.83 11.53 -2.63
C GLU A 18 -4.45 12.19 -2.49
N ILE A 19 -3.54 11.95 -3.45
CA ILE A 19 -2.21 12.59 -3.46
C ILE A 19 -2.35 14.10 -3.49
N ARG A 20 -3.26 14.63 -4.31
CA ARG A 20 -3.53 16.07 -4.40
C ARG A 20 -3.95 16.66 -3.06
N GLN A 21 -4.88 16.00 -2.36
CA GLN A 21 -5.34 16.45 -1.04
C GLN A 21 -4.20 16.46 -0.02
N VAL A 22 -3.40 15.39 0.02
CA VAL A 22 -2.26 15.27 0.93
C VAL A 22 -1.21 16.35 0.65
N VAL A 23 -0.89 16.61 -0.62
CA VAL A 23 0.05 17.67 -1.02
C VAL A 23 -0.48 19.05 -0.63
N SER A 24 -1.74 19.38 -0.95
CA SER A 24 -2.31 20.69 -0.60
C SER A 24 -2.32 20.94 0.91
N PHE A 25 -2.62 19.93 1.72
CA PHE A 25 -2.53 20.06 3.18
C PHE A 25 -1.09 20.34 3.65
N GLN A 26 -0.09 19.70 3.05
CA GLN A 26 1.31 19.93 3.43
C GLN A 26 1.78 21.34 3.01
N GLU A 27 1.32 21.84 1.87
CA GLU A 27 1.57 23.21 1.42
C GLU A 27 0.95 24.24 2.39
N GLU A 28 -0.30 24.03 2.80
CA GLU A 28 -1.00 24.89 3.77
C GLU A 28 -0.32 24.92 5.15
N THR A 29 0.28 23.79 5.55
CA THR A 29 1.00 23.68 6.84
C THR A 29 2.44 24.20 6.78
N GLY A 30 2.94 24.55 5.59
CA GLY A 30 4.27 25.12 5.41
C GLY A 30 5.41 24.10 5.53
N LEU A 31 5.19 22.84 5.16
CA LEU A 31 6.23 21.82 5.15
C LEU A 31 7.26 22.05 4.03
N ASP A 32 8.55 21.90 4.36
CA ASP A 32 9.65 22.15 3.42
C ASP A 32 9.87 21.01 2.41
N VAL A 33 9.52 19.78 2.79
CA VAL A 33 9.68 18.57 1.97
C VAL A 33 8.40 17.77 2.03
N LEU A 34 7.80 17.55 0.86
CA LEU A 34 6.49 16.93 0.72
C LEU A 34 6.60 15.43 0.47
N VAL A 35 5.56 14.69 0.88
CA VAL A 35 5.38 13.27 0.57
C VAL A 35 3.97 13.04 0.02
N HIS A 36 3.78 12.02 -0.84
CA HIS A 36 2.47 11.75 -1.45
C HIS A 36 1.47 11.01 -0.53
N GLY A 37 1.89 10.56 0.65
CA GLY A 37 1.03 9.84 1.60
C GLY A 37 0.85 8.33 1.38
N GLU A 38 1.43 7.74 0.34
CA GLU A 38 1.37 6.29 0.02
C GLU A 38 -0.07 5.72 -0.09
N PRO A 39 -1.06 6.42 -0.68
CA PRO A 39 -2.45 5.94 -0.72
C PRO A 39 -2.63 4.63 -1.51
N GLU A 40 -1.68 4.30 -2.39
CA GLU A 40 -1.67 3.07 -3.17
C GLU A 40 -1.09 1.86 -2.41
N ARG A 41 -0.41 2.09 -1.29
CA ARG A 41 0.31 1.04 -0.54
C ARG A 41 -0.42 0.68 0.75
N ASN A 42 -0.75 -0.59 0.89
CA ASN A 42 -1.41 -1.09 2.09
C ASN A 42 -0.42 -1.46 3.21
N ASP A 43 0.74 -1.99 2.84
CA ASP A 43 1.80 -2.38 3.76
C ASP A 43 3.15 -2.26 3.04
N MET A 44 4.14 -1.68 3.72
CA MET A 44 5.44 -1.36 3.13
C MET A 44 6.24 -2.60 2.70
N VAL A 45 6.01 -3.77 3.29
CA VAL A 45 6.71 -5.02 2.89
C VAL A 45 5.90 -5.76 1.84
N GLN A 46 4.59 -5.87 2.05
CA GLN A 46 3.71 -6.58 1.13
C GLN A 46 3.69 -5.95 -0.25
N TYR A 47 3.74 -4.61 -0.35
CA TYR A 47 3.74 -3.90 -1.63
C TYR A 47 4.92 -4.30 -2.53
N PHE A 48 6.12 -4.46 -1.96
CA PHE A 48 7.28 -4.91 -2.72
C PHE A 48 7.23 -6.42 -2.99
N ALA A 49 6.84 -7.22 -2.00
CA ALA A 49 6.76 -8.67 -2.16
C ALA A 49 5.77 -9.10 -3.26
N GLU A 50 4.73 -8.32 -3.54
CA GLU A 50 3.79 -8.57 -4.65
C GLU A 50 4.38 -8.24 -6.05
N GLN A 51 5.49 -7.51 -6.10
CA GLN A 51 6.17 -7.08 -7.34
C GLN A 51 7.49 -7.81 -7.59
N LEU A 52 7.91 -8.67 -6.66
CA LEU A 52 9.16 -9.43 -6.73
C LEU A 52 8.87 -10.91 -6.93
N ASP A 53 9.69 -11.56 -7.75
CA ASP A 53 9.71 -13.01 -7.85
C ASP A 53 10.22 -13.64 -6.52
N GLY A 54 9.98 -14.94 -6.36
CA GLY A 54 10.44 -15.68 -5.17
C GLY A 54 9.57 -15.51 -3.92
N TYR A 55 8.64 -14.54 -3.89
CA TYR A 55 7.70 -14.36 -2.78
C TYR A 55 6.33 -15.03 -3.01
N LEU A 56 5.77 -15.55 -1.92
CA LEU A 56 4.41 -16.08 -1.86
C LEU A 56 3.57 -15.26 -0.88
N ALA A 57 2.35 -14.91 -1.30
CA ALA A 57 1.38 -14.23 -0.45
C ALA A 57 0.34 -15.21 0.10
N THR A 58 0.01 -15.08 1.39
CA THR A 58 -1.06 -15.87 2.03
C THR A 58 -2.37 -15.09 2.05
N ARG A 59 -3.51 -15.79 1.97
CA ARG A 59 -4.84 -15.14 2.13
C ARG A 59 -5.23 -14.97 3.60
N HIS A 60 -4.95 -15.97 4.44
CA HIS A 60 -5.35 -16.02 5.85
C HIS A 60 -4.17 -16.29 6.81
N GLY A 61 -2.93 -16.05 6.39
CA GLY A 61 -1.73 -16.25 7.22
C GLY A 61 -1.51 -15.11 8.21
N TRP A 62 -2.50 -14.85 9.05
CA TRP A 62 -2.47 -13.79 10.05
C TRP A 62 -1.65 -14.22 11.26
N VAL A 63 -0.75 -13.34 11.70
CA VAL A 63 0.03 -13.50 12.92
C VAL A 63 -0.21 -12.28 13.80
N GLN A 64 -0.54 -12.50 15.07
CA GLN A 64 -0.71 -11.42 16.04
C GLN A 64 0.65 -10.73 16.25
N SER A 65 0.67 -9.40 16.13
CA SER A 65 1.89 -8.59 16.30
C SER A 65 1.85 -7.82 17.61
N TYR A 66 0.85 -6.95 17.80
CA TYR A 66 0.74 -6.14 19.03
C TYR A 66 -0.72 -5.81 19.35
N GLY A 67 -1.21 -6.29 20.51
CA GLY A 67 -2.61 -6.10 20.91
C GLY A 67 -3.58 -6.71 19.89
N THR A 68 -4.44 -5.88 19.31
CA THR A 68 -5.36 -6.28 18.23
C THR A 68 -4.80 -6.06 16.82
N ARG A 69 -3.53 -5.69 16.68
CA ARG A 69 -2.86 -5.56 15.38
C ARG A 69 -2.31 -6.90 14.93
N TYR A 70 -2.68 -7.29 13.71
CA TYR A 70 -2.22 -8.50 13.04
C TYR A 70 -1.43 -8.10 11.80
N VAL A 71 -0.43 -8.92 11.48
CA VAL A 71 0.36 -8.81 10.25
C VAL A 71 0.12 -10.05 9.40
N ARG A 72 0.36 -9.92 8.10
CA ARG A 72 0.28 -11.00 7.14
C ARG A 72 1.58 -11.06 6.34
N PRO A 73 2.64 -11.63 6.93
CA PRO A 73 3.97 -11.59 6.33
C PRO A 73 4.00 -12.37 5.01
N PRO A 74 4.66 -11.84 3.96
CA PRO A 74 4.95 -12.62 2.76
C PRO A 74 6.01 -13.69 3.08
N VAL A 75 6.02 -14.78 2.30
CA VAL A 75 6.94 -15.91 2.48
C VAL A 75 7.94 -15.93 1.34
N LEU A 76 9.24 -15.84 1.65
CA LEU A 76 10.31 -16.05 0.67
C LEU A 76 10.47 -17.55 0.42
N ALA A 77 10.22 -17.99 -0.80
CA ALA A 77 10.21 -19.40 -1.20
C ALA A 77 11.16 -19.71 -2.38
N GLY A 78 11.92 -18.72 -2.84
CA GLY A 78 12.92 -18.85 -3.90
C GLY A 78 13.88 -17.66 -3.92
N ASP A 79 14.71 -17.59 -4.94
CA ASP A 79 15.60 -16.45 -5.18
C ASP A 79 14.79 -15.19 -5.61
N ILE A 80 15.34 -14.00 -5.32
CA ILE A 80 14.77 -12.68 -5.62
C ILE A 80 15.55 -12.04 -6.77
#